data_AF-A0A022RSZ0-F1
#
_entry.id   AF-A0A022RSZ0-F1
#
_cell.length_a   1.000
_cell.length_b   1.000
_cell.length_c   1.000
_cell.angle_alpha   90.00
_cell.angle_beta   90.00
_cell.angle_gamma   90.00
#
_symmetry.space_group_name_H-M   'P 1'
#
loop_
_entity.id
_entity.type
_entity.pdbx_description
1 polymer ?
#
loop_
_entity_poly.entity_id
_entity_poly.type
_entity_poly.pdbx_seq_one_letter_code
_entity_poly.pdbx_strand_id
1 'polypeptide(L)'
;MPLPAVHHLCPSPLPLSLPRRPPPPAAPGGAPANVAIAVARLGGKAAFLGKLGDDEFGHMLAGILKENGVSADGVRFDKGARTALAFVTLRADGEREFMFYRNPSTDMLLTPDDSLMNMIF
;
A
#
# COMPACT_ATOMS: atom_id res chain seq x y z
N MET A 1 9.17 25.75 -0.85
CA MET A 1 8.91 24.33 -1.18
C MET A 1 7.49 24.23 -1.72
N PRO A 2 7.24 23.88 -2.99
CA PRO A 2 5.89 23.84 -3.52
C PRO A 2 5.24 22.46 -3.32
N LEU A 3 3.94 22.48 -3.04
CA LEU A 3 3.05 21.33 -2.84
C LEU A 3 2.79 20.58 -4.17
N PRO A 4 2.53 19.26 -4.18
CA PRO A 4 2.25 18.53 -5.41
C PRO A 4 0.82 18.84 -5.92
N ALA A 5 0.74 19.21 -7.20
CA ALA A 5 -0.50 19.56 -7.89
C ALA A 5 -1.39 18.32 -8.19
N VAL A 6 -2.69 18.44 -7.91
CA VAL A 6 -3.74 17.46 -8.22
C VAL A 6 -4.43 17.89 -9.52
N HIS A 7 -4.51 17.00 -10.52
CA HIS A 7 -5.13 17.30 -11.82
C HIS A 7 -6.59 16.82 -11.87
N HIS A 8 -7.46 17.74 -12.31
CA HIS A 8 -8.88 17.53 -12.60
C HIS A 8 -9.10 16.77 -13.91
N LEU A 9 -9.96 15.76 -13.91
CA LEU A 9 -10.55 15.18 -15.12
C LEU A 9 -12.00 15.70 -15.24
N CYS A 10 -12.18 16.76 -16.02
CA CYS A 10 -13.48 17.28 -16.45
C CYS A 10 -13.91 16.52 -17.73
N PRO A 11 -15.13 15.98 -17.83
CA PRO A 11 -15.58 15.33 -19.05
C PRO A 11 -16.03 16.41 -20.06
N SER A 12 -15.14 16.78 -20.99
CA SER A 12 -15.49 17.58 -22.16
C SER A 12 -15.82 16.64 -23.34
N PRO A 13 -16.84 16.94 -24.16
CA PRO A 13 -17.25 16.12 -25.30
C PRO A 13 -16.41 16.35 -26.57
N LEU A 14 -15.26 17.05 -26.51
CA LEU A 14 -14.44 17.31 -27.70
C LEU A 14 -13.38 16.23 -27.96
N PRO A 15 -13.09 15.89 -29.23
CA PRO A 15 -12.11 14.87 -29.60
C PRO A 15 -10.70 15.48 -29.56
N LEU A 16 -10.21 15.84 -28.37
CA LEU A 16 -8.79 16.07 -28.17
C LEU A 16 -8.20 14.85 -27.49
N SER A 17 -7.41 14.11 -28.24
CA SER A 17 -6.54 13.04 -27.75
C SER A 17 -5.53 13.63 -26.76
N LEU A 18 -5.91 13.66 -25.47
CA LEU A 18 -4.98 13.98 -24.40
C LEU A 18 -3.87 12.92 -24.37
N PRO A 19 -2.60 13.32 -24.19
CA PRO A 19 -1.52 12.36 -24.03
C PRO A 19 -1.85 11.46 -22.84
N ARG A 20 -1.91 10.14 -23.06
CA ARG A 20 -2.09 9.15 -21.99
C ARG A 20 -0.95 9.32 -20.99
N ARG A 21 -1.21 10.02 -19.89
CA ARG A 21 -0.26 10.11 -18.79
C ARG A 21 -0.09 8.69 -18.23
N PRO A 22 1.14 8.20 -18.05
CA PRO A 22 1.34 6.90 -17.42
C PRO A 22 0.63 6.89 -16.05
N PRO A 23 0.07 5.74 -15.65
CA PRO A 23 -0.56 5.61 -14.34
C PRO A 23 0.44 6.03 -13.26
N PRO A 24 -0.03 6.66 -12.17
CA PRO A 24 0.86 7.01 -11.07
C PRO A 24 1.58 5.75 -10.57
N PRO A 25 2.85 5.88 -10.13
CA PRO A 25 3.58 4.76 -9.56
C PRO A 25 2.81 4.20 -8.35
N ALA A 26 2.86 2.88 -8.18
CA ALA A 26 2.27 2.23 -7.00
C ALA A 26 2.88 2.85 -5.74
N ALA A 27 2.01 3.29 -4.82
CA ALA A 27 2.44 3.80 -3.53
C ALA A 27 2.21 2.72 -2.46
N PRO A 28 3.15 2.54 -1.51
CA PRO A 28 2.93 1.69 -0.34
C PRO A 28 1.68 2.18 0.40
N GLY A 29 0.75 1.27 0.65
CA GLY A 29 -0.52 1.56 1.30
C GLY A 29 -0.75 0.72 2.54
N GLY A 30 -1.91 0.91 3.17
CA GLY A 30 -2.32 0.19 4.38
C GLY A 30 -2.08 1.02 5.64
N ALA A 31 -3.15 1.26 6.40
CA ALA A 31 -3.09 2.05 7.64
C ALA A 31 -2.03 1.52 8.63
N PRO A 32 -1.87 0.20 8.85
CA PRO A 32 -0.87 -0.30 9.80
C PRO A 32 0.58 -0.04 9.35
N ALA A 33 0.88 -0.17 8.04
CA ALA A 33 2.21 0.09 7.50
C ALA A 33 2.58 1.58 7.65
N ASN A 34 1.64 2.47 7.34
CA ASN A 34 1.83 3.91 7.48
C ASN A 34 2.09 4.31 8.95
N VAL A 35 1.38 3.71 9.90
CA VAL A 35 1.59 3.95 11.33
C VAL A 35 2.97 3.45 11.78
N ALA A 36 3.38 2.24 11.38
CA ALA A 36 4.69 1.71 11.74
C ALA A 36 5.83 2.60 11.21
N ILE A 37 5.72 3.06 9.96
CA ILE A 37 6.67 4.00 9.36
C ILE A 37 6.69 5.34 10.11
N ALA A 38 5.52 5.86 10.49
CA ALA A 38 5.44 7.10 11.26
C ALA A 38 6.14 6.96 12.63
N VAL A 39 5.93 5.85 13.35
CA VAL A 39 6.61 5.57 14.62
C VAL A 39 8.12 5.50 14.43
N ALA A 40 8.60 4.77 13.41
CA ALA A 40 10.03 4.66 13.12
C ALA A 40 10.66 6.02 12.80
N ARG A 41 9.98 6.85 11.99
CA ARG A 41 10.42 8.22 11.65
C ARG A 41 10.47 9.17 12.84
N LEU A 42 9.65 8.93 13.86
CA LEU A 42 9.66 9.70 15.11
C LEU A 42 10.73 9.20 16.10
N GLY A 43 11.59 8.25 15.70
CA GLY A 43 12.66 7.69 16.53
C GLY A 43 12.22 6.52 17.42
N GLY A 44 10.98 6.06 17.28
CA GLY A 44 10.51 4.84 17.93
C GLY A 44 11.00 3.59 17.22
N LYS A 45 10.82 2.44 17.87
CA LYS A 45 11.01 1.13 17.23
C LYS A 45 9.66 0.58 16.80
N ALA A 46 9.58 0.08 15.57
CA ALA A 46 8.38 -0.49 15.01
C ALA A 46 8.69 -1.76 14.20
N ALA A 47 7.73 -2.66 14.18
CA ALA A 47 7.75 -3.84 13.34
C ALA A 47 6.36 -4.05 12.73
N PHE A 48 6.32 -4.61 11.53
CA PHE A 48 5.09 -4.89 10.82
C PHE A 48 4.79 -6.39 10.85
N LEU A 49 3.61 -6.74 11.37
CA LEU A 49 3.07 -8.10 11.39
C LEU A 49 1.94 -8.17 10.36
N GLY A 50 2.06 -9.07 9.39
CA GLY A 50 1.04 -9.24 8.36
C GLY A 50 1.43 -10.26 7.29
N LYS A 51 0.49 -10.59 6.41
CA LYS A 51 0.71 -11.52 5.30
C LYS A 51 0.58 -10.80 3.96
N LEU A 52 1.60 -10.93 3.12
CA LEU A 52 1.70 -10.35 1.78
C LEU A 52 1.75 -11.47 0.74
N GLY A 53 1.37 -11.17 -0.50
CA GLY A 53 1.59 -12.10 -1.61
C GLY A 53 3.08 -12.21 -1.89
N ASP A 54 3.53 -13.41 -2.26
CA ASP A 54 4.85 -13.62 -2.86
C ASP A 54 4.86 -13.10 -4.31
N ASP A 55 4.63 -11.79 -4.43
CA ASP A 55 4.50 -11.04 -5.67
C ASP A 55 5.26 -9.70 -5.58
N GLU A 56 5.42 -9.02 -6.72
CA GLU A 56 6.19 -7.78 -6.81
C GLU A 56 5.70 -6.70 -5.84
N PHE A 57 4.39 -6.64 -5.57
CA PHE A 57 3.80 -5.67 -4.66
C PHE A 57 4.09 -5.99 -3.19
N GLY A 58 4.04 -7.27 -2.82
CA GLY A 58 4.40 -7.71 -1.48
C GLY A 58 5.87 -7.43 -1.17
N HIS A 59 6.76 -7.76 -2.11
CA HIS A 59 8.19 -7.48 -1.98
C HIS A 59 8.49 -5.98 -1.94
N MET A 60 7.79 -5.19 -2.77
CA MET A 60 7.88 -3.73 -2.74
C MET A 60 7.49 -3.16 -1.36
N LEU A 61 6.36 -3.58 -0.80
CA LEU A 61 5.91 -3.10 0.51
C LEU A 61 6.89 -3.50 1.63
N ALA A 62 7.36 -4.75 1.62
CA ALA A 62 8.36 -5.21 2.59
C ALA A 62 9.69 -4.44 2.48
N GLY A 63 10.13 -4.10 1.26
CA GLY A 63 11.29 -3.25 1.02
C GLY A 63 11.11 -1.86 1.61
N ILE A 64 9.96 -1.22 1.35
CA ILE A 64 9.64 0.12 1.85
C ILE A 64 9.60 0.16 3.38
N LEU A 65 9.06 -0.87 4.03
CA LEU A 65 9.09 -0.98 5.49
C LEU A 65 10.53 -0.96 6.02
N LYS A 66 11.42 -1.79 5.44
CA LYS A 66 12.84 -1.86 5.82
C LYS A 66 13.57 -0.55 5.58
N GLU A 67 13.36 0.09 4.43
CA GLU A 67 13.95 1.39 4.08
C GLU A 67 13.57 2.50 5.08
N ASN A 68 12.40 2.39 5.70
CA ASN A 68 11.91 3.34 6.70
C ASN A 68 12.21 2.92 8.15
N GLY A 69 13.08 1.92 8.37
CA GLY A 69 13.49 1.48 9.71
C GLY A 69 12.45 0.65 10.45
N VAL A 70 11.46 0.10 9.74
CA VAL A 70 10.47 -0.83 10.31
C VAL A 70 10.96 -2.26 10.10
N SER A 71 11.01 -3.07 11.17
CA SER A 71 11.28 -4.51 11.01
C SER A 71 10.15 -5.18 10.23
N ALA A 72 10.51 -5.93 9.20
CA ALA A 72 9.59 -6.73 8.39
C ALA A 72 9.66 -8.22 8.75
N ASP A 73 10.22 -8.60 9.91
CA ASP A 73 10.38 -10.01 10.31
C ASP A 73 9.02 -10.68 10.61
N GLY A 74 7.99 -9.87 10.89
CA GLY A 74 6.59 -10.31 11.01
C GLY A 74 5.85 -10.43 9.68
N VAL A 75 6.51 -10.22 8.54
CA VAL A 75 5.91 -10.41 7.22
C VAL A 75 5.97 -11.88 6.82
N ARG A 76 4.80 -12.46 6.53
CA ARG A 76 4.69 -13.78 5.89
C ARG A 76 4.34 -13.61 4.42
N PHE A 77 5.05 -14.30 3.54
CA PHE A 77 4.74 -14.33 2.12
C PHE A 77 3.91 -15.57 1.78
N ASP A 78 2.86 -15.38 1.00
CA ASP A 78 1.95 -16.44 0.57
C ASP A 78 1.95 -16.55 -0.97
N LYS A 79 2.14 -17.77 -1.47
CA LYS A 79 2.15 -18.07 -2.92
C LYS A 79 0.75 -18.37 -3.48
N GLY A 80 -0.22 -18.64 -2.61
CA GLY A 80 -1.59 -19.02 -2.95
C GLY A 80 -2.55 -17.84 -3.11
N ALA A 81 -2.16 -16.64 -2.65
CA ALA A 81 -2.97 -15.42 -2.75
C ALA A 81 -2.10 -14.20 -3.08
N ARG A 82 -2.73 -13.16 -3.64
CA ARG A 82 -2.04 -11.92 -4.04
C ARG A 82 -2.06 -10.87 -2.93
N THR A 83 -1.07 -9.99 -2.94
CA THR A 83 -1.03 -8.80 -2.10
C THR A 83 -2.28 -7.94 -2.34
N ALA A 84 -2.90 -7.46 -1.27
CA ALA A 84 -4.06 -6.57 -1.36
C ALA A 84 -3.69 -5.26 -2.05
N LEU A 85 -4.49 -4.85 -3.05
CA LEU A 85 -4.31 -3.58 -3.74
C LEU A 85 -5.50 -2.65 -3.48
N ALA A 86 -5.21 -1.36 -3.36
CA ALA A 86 -6.21 -0.31 -3.32
C ALA A 86 -5.95 0.66 -4.47
N PHE A 87 -6.94 0.84 -5.34
CA PHE A 87 -6.93 1.87 -6.35
C PHE A 87 -7.68 3.08 -5.79
N VAL A 88 -7.04 4.24 -5.86
CA VAL A 88 -7.61 5.51 -5.41
C VAL A 88 -7.80 6.40 -6.62
N THR A 89 -9.06 6.71 -6.93
CA THR A 89 -9.45 7.62 -8.01
C THR A 89 -10.04 8.89 -7.41
N LEU A 90 -9.85 10.02 -8.10
CA LEU A 90 -10.57 11.25 -7.80
C LEU A 90 -11.77 11.32 -8.73
N ARG A 91 -12.96 11.40 -8.17
CA ARG A 91 -14.19 11.64 -8.91
C ARG A 91 -14.22 13.09 -9.40
N ALA A 92 -15.09 13.37 -10.38
CA ALA A 92 -15.24 14.70 -10.97
C ALA A 92 -15.69 15.77 -9.95
N ASP A 93 -16.33 15.35 -8.87
CA ASP A 93 -16.75 16.18 -7.73
C ASP A 93 -15.61 16.47 -6.72
N GLY A 94 -14.41 15.90 -6.93
CA GLY A 94 -13.25 16.04 -6.05
C GLY A 94 -13.20 15.03 -4.90
N GLU A 95 -14.21 14.16 -4.78
CA GLU A 95 -14.21 13.10 -3.77
C GLU A 95 -13.28 11.95 -4.15
N ARG A 96 -12.70 11.31 -3.14
CA ARG A 96 -11.86 10.12 -3.33
C ARG A 96 -12.73 8.88 -3.39
N GLU A 97 -12.54 8.09 -4.44
CA GLU A 97 -13.12 6.77 -4.60
C GLU A 97 -12.03 5.71 -4.39
N PHE A 98 -12.37 4.68 -3.62
CA PHE A 98 -11.45 3.61 -3.24
C PHE A 98 -11.99 2.28 -3.76
N MET A 99 -11.21 1.59 -4.59
CA MET A 99 -11.52 0.24 -5.06
C MET A 99 -10.49 -0.73 -4.50
N PHE A 100 -10.94 -1.71 -3.73
CA PHE A 100 -10.06 -2.71 -3.10
C PHE A 100 -10.11 -4.02 -3.88
N TYR A 101 -8.95 -4.45 -4.38
CA TYR A 101 -8.78 -5.77 -4.96
C TYR A 101 -8.34 -6.73 -3.87
N ARG A 102 -9.32 -7.43 -3.29
CA ARG A 102 -9.18 -8.38 -2.20
C ARG A 102 -10.10 -9.58 -2.43
N ASN A 103 -9.67 -10.59 -3.19
CA ASN A 103 -10.52 -11.76 -3.44
C ASN A 103 -9.76 -13.06 -3.84
N PRO A 104 -9.40 -13.92 -2.87
CA PRO A 104 -8.96 -13.55 -1.53
C PRO A 104 -7.56 -12.93 -1.61
N SER A 105 -7.31 -11.87 -0.84
CA SER A 105 -5.96 -11.32 -0.68
C SER A 105 -5.33 -11.85 0.61
N THR A 106 -4.01 -11.82 0.66
CA THR A 106 -3.22 -12.44 1.73
C THR A 106 -3.49 -11.89 3.12
N ASP A 107 -3.90 -10.62 3.24
CA ASP A 107 -4.29 -10.00 4.52
C ASP A 107 -5.49 -10.71 5.17
N MET A 108 -6.35 -11.35 4.37
CA MET A 108 -7.50 -12.11 4.85
C MET A 108 -7.15 -13.54 5.28
N LEU A 109 -5.92 -14.00 5.01
CA LEU A 109 -5.45 -15.36 5.29
C LEU A 109 -4.45 -15.39 6.46
N LEU A 110 -4.40 -14.32 7.25
CA LEU A 110 -3.61 -14.28 8.47
C LEU A 110 -4.25 -15.18 9.53
N THR A 111 -3.49 -16.14 10.04
CA THR A 111 -3.95 -17.10 11.05
C THR A 111 -3.19 -16.91 12.36
N PRO A 112 -3.70 -17.44 13.49
CA PRO A 112 -2.96 -17.42 14.75
C PRO A 112 -1.58 -18.10 14.67
N ASP A 113 -1.39 -19.10 13.81
CA ASP A 113 -0.09 -19.74 13.56
C ASP A 113 0.91 -18.81 12.87
N ASP A 114 0.43 -17.77 12.18
CA ASP A 114 1.29 -16.71 11.62
C ASP A 114 1.76 -15.72 12.71
N SER A 115 1.23 -15.80 13.95
CA SER A 115 1.62 -14.92 15.03
C SER A 115 3.03 -15.24 15.53
N LEU A 116 3.86 -14.20 15.65
CA LEU A 116 5.18 -14.29 16.24
C LEU A 116 5.10 -13.81 17.70
N MET A 117 4.75 -14.72 18.61
CA MET A 117 4.74 -14.46 20.06
C MET A 117 6.08 -13.96 20.64
N ASN A 118 7.16 -13.98 19.84
CA ASN A 118 8.52 -13.59 20.24
C ASN A 118 9.04 -12.30 19.57
N MET A 119 8.21 -11.48 18.91
CA MET A 119 8.70 -10.17 18.44
C MET A 119 8.94 -9.24 19.64
N ILE A 120 10.21 -8.96 19.91
CA ILE A 120 10.65 -7.99 20.92
C ILE A 120 11.03 -6.71 20.18
N PHE A 121 10.38 -5.58 20.54
CA PHE A 121 10.67 -4.25 20.03
C PHE A 121 11.84 -3.62 20.82
#